data_AF-A0A7S1SNT7-F1
#
_entry.id   AF-A0A7S1SNT7-F1
#
_cell.length_a   1.000
_cell.length_b   1.000
_cell.length_c   1.000
_cell.angle_alpha   90.00
_cell.angle_beta   90.00
_cell.angle_gamma   90.00
#
_symmetry.space_group_name_H-M   'P 1'
#
loop_
_entity.id
_entity.type
_entity.pdbx_description
1 polymer ?
#
loop_
_entity_poly.entity_id
_entity_poly.type
_entity_poly.pdbx_seq_one_letter_code
_entity_poly.pdbx_strand_id
1 'polypeptide(L)'
;EKREEIGTTKRRLEIGLGKLLSTADEVEVMKAELQELQPVLTSTSKEVADMMVQIEKDKRDADETKAVVEKQEAAANEEAAAAQDIADSAQKDLDEALPALEVALASLKNLTRDQVVIVKSLANPPAGVKLVMEATCIMFEEKPKMVADPNRQGKKIPDYWDNSKRLLSDPSKFLTSLLEYDRDNIPQAVINKIEPYIQMEEFTPENVERVSKACTAICQWVRAMFSYHTVSLSV
;
A
#
# COMPACT_ATOMS: atom_id res chain seq x y z
N GLU A 1 17.65 107.07 -33.09
CA GLU A 1 17.79 106.25 -34.32
C GLU A 1 19.14 105.57 -34.49
N LYS A 2 20.12 106.06 -35.28
CA LYS A 2 21.31 105.25 -35.64
C LYS A 2 22.10 104.67 -34.45
N ARG A 3 22.22 105.38 -33.33
CA ARG A 3 22.87 104.86 -32.11
C ARG A 3 22.09 103.75 -31.41
N GLU A 4 20.76 103.80 -31.43
CA GLU A 4 19.90 102.76 -30.85
C GLU A 4 19.90 101.49 -31.72
N GLU A 5 19.87 101.64 -33.04
CA GLU A 5 19.99 100.51 -34.00
C GLU A 5 21.33 99.75 -33.87
N ILE A 6 22.43 100.50 -33.72
CA ILE A 6 23.75 99.90 -33.48
C ILE A 6 23.78 99.24 -32.10
N GLY A 7 23.15 99.85 -31.09
CA GLY A 7 23.05 99.30 -29.73
C GLY A 7 22.25 98.00 -29.67
N THR A 8 21.11 97.92 -30.36
CA THR A 8 20.28 96.69 -30.45
C THR A 8 20.99 95.60 -31.22
N THR A 9 21.68 95.94 -32.32
CA THR A 9 22.48 94.98 -33.10
C THR A 9 23.66 94.44 -32.30
N LYS A 10 24.37 95.30 -31.57
CA LYS A 10 25.45 94.91 -30.65
C LYS A 10 24.94 93.98 -29.56
N ARG A 11 23.83 94.32 -28.90
CA ARG A 11 23.22 93.48 -27.85
C ARG A 11 22.77 92.12 -28.37
N ARG A 12 22.22 92.06 -29.59
CA ARG A 12 21.86 90.81 -30.26
C ARG A 12 23.09 89.94 -30.54
N LEU A 13 24.19 90.53 -31.00
CA LEU A 13 25.45 89.83 -31.24
C LEU A 13 26.11 89.36 -29.94
N GLU A 14 26.08 90.16 -28.87
CA GLU A 14 26.57 89.77 -27.54
C GLU A 14 25.77 88.60 -26.96
N ILE A 15 24.43 88.63 -27.08
CA ILE A 15 23.57 87.51 -26.67
C ILE A 15 23.83 86.27 -27.54
N GLY A 16 23.96 86.44 -28.86
CA GLY A 16 24.26 85.34 -29.78
C GLY A 16 25.62 84.70 -29.50
N LEU A 17 26.65 85.51 -29.24
CA LEU A 17 27.98 85.06 -28.86
C LEU A 17 27.97 84.36 -27.49
N GLY A 18 27.24 84.91 -26.50
CA GLY A 18 27.07 84.28 -25.19
C GLY A 18 26.37 82.92 -25.28
N LYS A 19 25.35 82.79 -26.13
CA LYS A 19 24.70 81.49 -26.39
C LYS A 19 25.65 80.51 -27.08
N LEU A 20 26.42 80.96 -28.08
CA LEU A 20 27.40 80.11 -28.75
C LEU A 20 28.50 79.60 -27.80
N LEU A 21 28.97 80.45 -26.89
CA LEU A 21 29.93 80.07 -25.86
C LEU A 21 29.33 79.07 -24.86
N SER A 22 28.12 79.33 -24.34
CA SER A 22 27.41 78.40 -23.44
C SER A 22 27.18 77.04 -24.09
N THR A 23 26.74 77.01 -25.36
CA THR A 23 26.56 75.75 -26.10
C THR A 23 27.89 75.07 -26.38
N ALA A 24 28.99 75.81 -26.59
CA ALA A 24 30.31 75.21 -26.74
C ALA A 24 30.76 74.52 -25.44
N ASP A 25 30.57 75.16 -24.28
CA ASP A 25 30.87 74.57 -22.97
C ASP A 25 30.01 73.32 -22.71
N GLU A 26 28.69 73.38 -22.98
CA GLU A 26 27.78 72.23 -22.86
C GLU A 26 28.19 71.06 -23.77
N VAL A 27 28.64 71.35 -24.99
CA VAL A 27 29.13 70.33 -25.93
C VAL A 27 30.46 69.73 -25.47
N GLU A 28 31.34 70.50 -24.83
CA GLU A 28 32.57 69.97 -24.23
C GLU A 28 32.28 69.02 -23.06
N VAL A 29 31.35 69.39 -22.17
CA VAL A 29 30.90 68.53 -21.07
C VAL A 29 30.31 67.22 -21.63
N MET A 30 29.39 67.32 -22.59
CA MET A 30 28.76 66.14 -23.20
C MET A 30 29.77 65.23 -23.91
N LYS A 31 30.81 65.80 -24.53
CA LYS A 31 31.89 65.01 -25.14
C LYS A 31 32.72 64.27 -24.09
N ALA A 32 33.02 64.90 -22.96
CA ALA A 32 33.74 64.26 -21.87
C ALA A 32 32.93 63.11 -21.27
N GLU A 33 31.64 63.33 -21.01
CA GLU A 33 30.72 62.28 -20.52
C GLU A 33 30.61 61.10 -21.51
N LEU A 34 30.52 61.38 -22.82
CA LEU A 34 30.52 60.33 -23.84
C LEU A 34 31.82 59.53 -23.87
N GLN A 35 32.98 60.18 -23.69
CA GLN A 35 34.28 59.50 -23.61
C GLN A 35 34.39 58.61 -22.38
N GLU A 36 33.80 58.98 -21.25
CA GLU A 36 33.75 58.16 -20.03
C GLU A 36 32.75 57.01 -20.13
N LEU A 37 31.58 57.23 -20.75
CA LEU A 37 30.54 56.20 -20.89
C LEU A 37 30.88 55.15 -21.94
N GLN A 38 31.65 55.51 -22.97
CA GLN A 38 32.03 54.58 -24.04
C GLN A 38 32.76 53.30 -23.55
N PRO A 39 33.80 53.37 -22.70
CA PRO A 39 34.43 52.16 -22.15
C PRO A 39 33.48 51.37 -21.23
N VAL A 40 32.63 52.04 -20.46
CA VAL A 40 31.63 51.36 -19.61
C VAL A 40 30.62 50.58 -20.45
N LEU A 41 30.13 51.18 -21.54
CA LEU A 41 29.19 50.53 -22.46
C LEU A 41 29.82 49.31 -23.15
N THR A 42 31.09 49.41 -23.56
CA THR A 42 31.79 48.27 -24.16
C THR A 42 32.06 47.13 -23.17
N SER A 43 32.43 47.44 -21.92
CA SER A 43 32.59 46.43 -20.86
C SER A 43 31.27 45.73 -20.56
N THR A 44 30.22 46.51 -20.28
CA THR A 44 28.89 45.96 -19.95
C THR A 44 28.28 45.17 -21.11
N SER A 45 28.45 45.61 -22.36
CA SER A 45 28.03 44.86 -23.54
C SER A 45 28.72 43.49 -23.63
N LYS A 46 30.03 43.43 -23.32
CA LYS A 46 30.78 42.17 -23.28
C LYS A 46 30.31 41.26 -22.15
N GLU A 47 30.11 41.80 -20.94
CA GLU A 47 29.60 41.04 -19.79
C GLU A 47 28.22 40.46 -20.07
N VAL A 48 27.33 41.22 -20.72
CA VAL A 48 26.01 40.73 -21.14
C VAL A 48 26.13 39.61 -22.17
N ALA A 49 27.05 39.73 -23.14
CA ALA A 49 27.28 38.67 -24.12
C ALA A 49 27.80 37.38 -23.46
N ASP A 50 28.76 37.49 -22.53
CA ASP A 50 29.29 36.36 -21.79
C ASP A 50 28.20 35.71 -20.90
N MET A 51 27.35 36.52 -20.27
CA MET A 51 26.23 36.03 -19.46
C MET A 51 25.18 35.31 -20.31
N MET A 52 24.90 35.79 -21.52
CA MET A 52 24.00 35.10 -22.46
C MET A 52 24.52 33.71 -22.84
N VAL A 53 25.83 33.57 -23.08
CA VAL A 53 26.44 32.26 -23.34
C VAL A 53 26.28 31.33 -22.16
N GLN A 54 26.46 31.83 -20.94
CA GLN A 54 26.27 31.02 -19.73
C GLN A 54 24.81 30.58 -19.56
N ILE A 55 23.85 31.47 -19.79
CA ILE A 55 22.42 31.16 -19.73
C ILE A 55 22.04 30.07 -20.75
N GLU A 56 22.57 30.15 -21.98
CA GLU A 56 22.32 29.11 -22.99
C GLU A 56 22.86 27.74 -22.57
N LYS A 57 24.03 27.72 -21.92
CA LYS A 57 24.60 26.49 -21.36
C LYS A 57 23.73 25.93 -20.23
N ASP A 58 23.42 26.76 -19.24
CA ASP A 58 22.62 26.36 -18.09
C ASP A 58 21.22 25.88 -18.51
N LYS A 59 20.64 26.49 -19.55
CA LYS A 59 19.36 26.05 -20.13
C LYS A 59 19.45 24.66 -20.76
N ARG A 60 20.52 24.36 -21.49
CA ARG A 60 20.74 23.01 -22.05
C ARG A 60 20.89 21.97 -20.96
N ASP A 61 21.71 22.25 -19.95
CA ASP A 61 21.94 21.34 -18.83
C ASP A 61 20.64 21.09 -18.04
N ALA A 62 19.81 22.13 -17.87
CA ALA A 62 18.49 22.02 -17.25
C ALA A 62 17.50 21.20 -18.09
N ASP A 63 17.47 21.40 -19.41
CA ASP A 63 16.60 20.64 -20.32
C ASP A 63 17.00 19.15 -20.37
N GLU A 64 18.30 18.84 -20.37
CA GLU A 64 18.80 17.46 -20.28
C GLU A 64 18.43 16.80 -18.95
N THR A 65 18.63 17.51 -17.84
CA THR A 65 18.28 17.02 -16.50
C THR A 65 16.78 16.77 -16.39
N LYS A 66 15.96 17.69 -16.89
CA LYS A 66 14.51 17.55 -16.91
C LYS A 66 14.06 16.30 -17.68
N ALA A 67 14.63 16.06 -18.86
CA ALA A 67 14.29 14.87 -19.65
C ALA A 67 14.67 13.55 -18.96
N VAL A 68 15.74 13.54 -18.16
CA VAL A 68 16.11 12.37 -17.33
C VAL A 68 15.13 12.19 -16.18
N VAL A 69 14.80 13.27 -15.47
CA VAL A 69 13.88 13.23 -14.32
C VAL A 69 12.48 12.80 -14.75
N GLU A 70 11.94 13.32 -15.86
CA GLU A 70 10.62 12.92 -16.37
C GLU A 70 10.54 11.41 -16.67
N LYS A 71 11.62 10.83 -17.21
CA LYS A 71 11.69 9.37 -17.44
C LYS A 71 11.74 8.58 -16.14
N GLN A 72 12.52 9.06 -15.16
CA GLN A 72 12.62 8.42 -13.85
C GLN A 72 11.31 8.52 -13.07
N GLU A 73 10.63 9.66 -13.13
CA GLU A 73 9.32 9.89 -12.52
C GLU A 73 8.27 8.96 -13.11
N ALA A 74 8.23 8.80 -14.44
CA ALA A 74 7.32 7.86 -15.09
C ALA A 74 7.53 6.42 -14.62
N ALA A 75 8.79 5.96 -14.57
CA ALA A 75 9.12 4.61 -14.09
C ALA A 75 8.79 4.43 -12.60
N ALA A 76 9.11 5.42 -11.76
CA ALA A 76 8.81 5.38 -10.33
C ALA A 76 7.29 5.37 -10.07
N ASN A 77 6.50 6.12 -10.84
CA ASN A 77 5.05 6.11 -10.74
C ASN A 77 4.43 4.78 -11.17
N GLU A 78 4.98 4.11 -12.18
CA GLU A 78 4.54 2.77 -12.59
C GLU A 78 4.82 1.74 -11.50
N GLU A 79 6.02 1.76 -10.92
CA GLU A 79 6.38 0.86 -9.82
C GLU A 79 5.58 1.14 -8.55
N ALA A 80 5.33 2.42 -8.23
CA ALA A 80 4.48 2.82 -7.12
C ALA A 80 3.02 2.35 -7.30
N ALA A 81 2.48 2.44 -8.53
CA ALA A 81 1.14 1.94 -8.82
C ALA A 81 1.06 0.42 -8.65
N ALA A 82 2.04 -0.33 -9.17
CA ALA A 82 2.10 -1.78 -9.00
C ALA A 82 2.21 -2.19 -7.51
N ALA A 83 3.02 -1.48 -6.73
CA ALA A 83 3.14 -1.70 -5.30
C ALA A 83 1.82 -1.39 -4.55
N GLN A 84 1.12 -0.32 -4.95
CA GLN A 84 -0.18 0.03 -4.39
C GLN A 84 -1.23 -1.03 -4.69
N ASP A 85 -1.29 -1.55 -5.92
CA ASP A 85 -2.24 -2.60 -6.29
C ASP A 85 -2.03 -3.88 -5.47
N ILE A 86 -0.76 -4.27 -5.25
CA ILE A 86 -0.43 -5.41 -4.38
C ILE A 86 -0.88 -5.13 -2.95
N ALA A 87 -0.56 -3.96 -2.40
CA ALA A 87 -0.93 -3.57 -1.04
C ALA A 87 -2.46 -3.56 -0.86
N ASP A 88 -3.20 -3.02 -1.82
CA ASP A 88 -4.67 -2.96 -1.77
C ASP A 88 -5.29 -4.36 -1.85
N SER A 89 -4.73 -5.25 -2.67
CA SER A 89 -5.21 -6.64 -2.75
C SER A 89 -4.98 -7.41 -1.45
N ALA A 90 -3.78 -7.27 -0.86
CA ALA A 90 -3.44 -7.85 0.44
C ALA A 90 -4.32 -7.30 1.57
N GLN A 91 -4.56 -5.98 1.58
CA GLN A 91 -5.39 -5.34 2.59
C GLN A 91 -6.85 -5.82 2.49
N LYS A 92 -7.38 -5.97 1.28
CA LYS A 92 -8.73 -6.48 1.07
C LYS A 92 -8.88 -7.91 1.61
N ASP A 93 -7.93 -8.78 1.32
CA ASP A 93 -7.96 -10.17 1.79
C ASP A 93 -7.88 -10.23 3.33
N LEU A 94 -7.10 -9.33 3.93
CA LEU A 94 -7.01 -9.19 5.39
C LEU A 94 -8.33 -8.67 5.99
N ASP A 95 -8.95 -7.67 5.37
CA ASP A 95 -10.23 -7.09 5.77
C ASP A 95 -11.39 -8.10 5.66
N GLU A 96 -11.28 -9.14 4.83
CA GLU A 96 -12.24 -10.24 4.78
C GLU A 96 -11.93 -11.32 5.84
N ALA A 97 -10.66 -11.67 6.05
CA ALA A 97 -10.25 -12.74 6.96
C ALA A 97 -10.38 -12.40 8.45
N LEU A 98 -10.03 -11.17 8.85
CA LEU A 98 -10.10 -10.72 10.25
C LEU A 98 -11.52 -10.75 10.84
N PRO A 99 -12.55 -10.14 10.21
CA PRO A 99 -13.90 -10.17 10.77
C PRO A 99 -14.48 -11.60 10.77
N ALA A 100 -14.16 -12.43 9.77
CA ALA A 100 -14.55 -13.83 9.77
C ALA A 100 -13.99 -14.59 10.99
N LEU A 101 -12.73 -14.31 11.35
CA LEU A 101 -12.08 -14.86 12.54
C LEU A 101 -12.73 -14.36 13.83
N GLU A 102 -13.00 -13.07 13.95
CA GLU A 102 -13.66 -12.50 15.12
C GLU A 102 -15.06 -13.08 15.34
N VAL A 103 -15.85 -13.20 14.26
CA VAL A 103 -17.18 -13.82 14.29
C VAL A 103 -17.07 -15.28 14.75
N ALA A 104 -16.11 -16.04 14.22
CA ALA A 104 -15.91 -17.41 14.63
C ALA A 104 -15.52 -17.53 16.12
N LEU A 105 -14.61 -16.69 16.62
CA LEU A 105 -14.22 -16.66 18.02
C LEU A 105 -15.38 -16.24 18.94
N ALA A 106 -16.22 -15.30 18.51
CA ALA A 106 -17.42 -14.91 19.24
C ALA A 106 -18.44 -16.06 19.31
N SER A 107 -18.66 -16.77 18.19
CA SER A 107 -19.51 -17.96 18.15
C SER A 107 -19.00 -19.07 19.07
N LEU A 108 -17.68 -19.28 19.15
CA LEU A 108 -17.09 -20.25 20.07
C LEU A 108 -17.28 -19.85 21.54
N LYS A 109 -17.17 -18.56 21.89
CA LYS A 109 -17.41 -18.07 23.27
C LYS A 109 -18.86 -18.24 23.71
N ASN A 110 -19.81 -18.18 22.77
CA ASN A 110 -21.23 -18.40 23.04
C ASN A 110 -21.61 -19.89 23.16
N LEU A 111 -20.67 -20.80 22.88
CA LEU A 111 -20.90 -22.23 22.90
C LEU A 111 -20.87 -22.76 24.34
N THR A 112 -21.95 -23.42 24.76
CA THR A 112 -22.04 -23.95 26.12
C THR A 112 -21.44 -25.35 26.22
N ARG A 113 -20.96 -25.69 27.42
CA ARG A 113 -20.41 -27.02 27.75
C ARG A 113 -21.36 -28.16 27.33
N ASP A 114 -22.66 -28.00 27.57
CA ASP A 114 -23.67 -29.02 27.30
C ASP A 114 -23.78 -29.35 25.81
N GLN A 115 -23.62 -28.34 24.95
CA GLN A 115 -23.62 -28.54 23.50
C GLN A 115 -22.45 -29.41 23.04
N VAL A 116 -21.27 -29.23 23.63
CA VAL A 116 -20.09 -30.07 23.38
C VAL A 116 -20.30 -31.51 23.88
N VAL A 117 -20.91 -31.66 25.07
CA VAL A 117 -21.23 -32.98 25.65
C VAL A 117 -22.22 -33.75 24.77
N ILE A 118 -23.20 -33.07 24.18
CA ILE A 118 -24.16 -33.68 23.24
C ILE A 118 -23.43 -34.21 22.00
N VAL A 119 -22.49 -33.46 21.44
CA VAL A 119 -21.74 -33.93 20.26
C VAL A 119 -20.89 -35.16 20.61
N LYS A 120 -20.30 -35.21 21.82
CA LYS A 120 -19.53 -36.36 22.31
C LYS A 120 -20.40 -37.62 22.51
N SER A 121 -21.65 -37.46 22.97
CA SER A 121 -22.52 -38.59 23.30
C SER A 121 -23.16 -39.27 22.09
N LEU A 122 -22.95 -38.72 20.88
CA LEU A 122 -23.40 -39.33 19.62
C LEU A 122 -22.66 -40.65 19.37
N ALA A 123 -23.39 -41.77 19.41
CA ALA A 123 -22.83 -43.08 19.06
C ALA A 123 -22.48 -43.16 17.55
N ASN A 124 -23.33 -42.58 16.70
CA ASN A 124 -23.18 -42.50 15.24
C ASN A 124 -23.39 -41.05 14.79
N PRO A 125 -22.33 -40.23 14.69
CA PRO A 125 -22.46 -38.85 14.23
C PRO A 125 -22.87 -38.78 12.75
N PRO A 126 -23.70 -37.82 12.35
CA PRO A 126 -23.99 -37.53 10.94
C PRO A 126 -22.72 -37.11 10.17
N ALA A 127 -22.75 -37.21 8.84
CA ALA A 127 -21.61 -36.93 7.97
C ALA A 127 -20.98 -35.55 8.23
N GLY A 128 -21.78 -34.48 8.30
CA GLY A 128 -21.28 -33.13 8.59
C GLY A 128 -20.57 -33.00 9.95
N VAL A 129 -21.04 -33.69 10.98
CA VAL A 129 -20.39 -33.70 12.31
C VAL A 129 -19.07 -34.46 12.28
N LYS A 130 -19.00 -35.57 11.52
CA LYS A 130 -17.75 -36.30 11.31
C LYS A 130 -16.70 -35.43 10.63
N LEU A 131 -17.06 -34.75 9.55
CA LEU A 131 -16.15 -33.86 8.80
C LEU A 131 -15.60 -32.72 9.67
N VAL A 132 -16.45 -32.05 10.46
CA VAL A 132 -16.03 -30.97 11.39
C VAL A 132 -15.05 -31.48 12.44
N MET A 133 -15.34 -32.66 13.01
CA MET A 133 -14.47 -33.25 14.02
C MET A 133 -13.16 -33.79 13.46
N GLU A 134 -13.17 -34.34 12.25
CA GLU A 134 -11.97 -34.72 11.50
C GLU A 134 -11.08 -33.50 11.26
N ALA A 135 -11.64 -32.42 10.70
CA ALA A 135 -10.92 -31.19 10.43
C ALA A 135 -10.32 -30.58 11.71
N THR A 136 -11.06 -30.62 12.83
CA THR A 136 -10.56 -30.13 14.12
C THR A 136 -9.44 -31.03 14.67
N CYS A 137 -9.53 -32.35 14.53
CA CYS A 137 -8.44 -33.24 14.93
C CYS A 137 -7.17 -33.01 14.10
N ILE A 138 -7.33 -32.69 12.81
CA ILE A 138 -6.19 -32.34 11.94
C ILE A 138 -5.55 -31.02 12.41
N MET A 139 -6.33 -30.01 12.80
CA MET A 139 -5.83 -28.75 13.37
C MET A 139 -4.99 -28.96 14.64
N PHE A 140 -5.39 -29.89 15.52
CA PHE A 140 -4.64 -30.24 16.73
C PHE A 140 -3.56 -31.32 16.50
N GLU A 141 -3.28 -31.68 15.25
CA GLU A 141 -2.29 -32.72 14.87
C GLU A 141 -2.53 -34.09 15.54
N GLU A 142 -3.78 -34.40 15.89
CA GLU A 142 -4.14 -35.67 16.49
C GLU A 142 -4.04 -36.81 15.45
N LYS A 143 -3.23 -37.82 15.76
CA LYS A 143 -2.93 -38.91 14.82
C LYS A 143 -4.17 -39.77 14.58
N PRO A 144 -4.62 -39.97 13.33
CA PRO A 144 -5.79 -40.80 13.06
C PRO A 144 -5.57 -42.25 13.50
N LYS A 145 -6.67 -42.90 13.91
CA LYS A 145 -6.67 -44.34 14.12
C LYS A 145 -6.95 -45.02 12.79
N MET A 146 -6.05 -45.89 12.35
CA MET A 146 -6.22 -46.63 11.10
C MET A 146 -7.24 -47.75 11.30
N VAL A 147 -8.46 -47.57 10.82
CA VAL A 147 -9.56 -48.54 10.92
C VAL A 147 -9.79 -49.21 9.57
N ALA A 148 -10.23 -50.47 9.57
CA ALA A 148 -10.54 -51.19 8.33
C ALA A 148 -11.73 -50.51 7.61
N ASP A 149 -11.56 -50.25 6.32
CA ASP A 149 -12.58 -49.64 5.47
C ASP A 149 -13.80 -50.57 5.38
N PRO A 150 -14.99 -50.13 5.83
CA PRO A 150 -16.21 -50.94 5.76
C PRO A 150 -16.70 -51.17 4.33
N ASN A 151 -16.25 -50.39 3.35
CA ASN A 151 -16.64 -50.48 1.94
C ASN A 151 -15.59 -51.16 1.05
N ARG A 152 -14.34 -51.29 1.49
CA ARG A 152 -13.26 -51.97 0.75
C ARG A 152 -12.43 -52.87 1.65
N GLN A 153 -12.68 -54.17 1.56
CA GLN A 153 -11.96 -55.19 2.31
C GLN A 153 -10.44 -55.09 2.02
N GLY A 154 -9.64 -54.79 3.06
CA GLY A 154 -8.18 -54.69 2.98
C GLY A 154 -7.59 -53.27 2.93
N LYS A 155 -8.40 -52.21 2.78
CA LYS A 155 -7.93 -50.82 2.94
C LYS A 155 -8.11 -50.36 4.38
N LYS A 156 -7.14 -49.60 4.90
CA LYS A 156 -7.27 -48.90 6.19
C LYS A 156 -7.55 -47.43 5.91
N ILE A 157 -8.63 -46.91 6.49
CA ILE A 157 -8.99 -45.49 6.43
C ILE A 157 -8.62 -44.82 7.76
N PRO A 158 -8.14 -43.57 7.72
CA PRO A 158 -7.92 -42.80 8.93
C PRO A 158 -9.29 -42.44 9.54
N ASP A 159 -9.60 -43.03 10.69
CA ASP A 159 -10.76 -42.68 11.50
C ASP A 159 -10.31 -41.74 12.62
N TYR A 160 -10.84 -40.53 12.61
CA TYR A 160 -10.58 -39.53 13.63
C TYR A 160 -11.67 -39.50 14.70
N TRP A 161 -12.76 -40.26 14.57
CA TRP A 161 -13.89 -40.17 15.50
C TRP A 161 -13.55 -40.64 16.92
N ASP A 162 -12.77 -41.71 17.06
CA ASP A 162 -12.31 -42.17 18.37
C ASP A 162 -11.41 -41.12 19.05
N ASN A 163 -10.56 -40.43 18.28
CA ASN A 163 -9.68 -39.39 18.78
C ASN A 163 -10.42 -38.09 19.05
N SER A 164 -11.41 -37.73 18.24
CA SER A 164 -12.26 -36.55 18.48
C SER A 164 -13.04 -36.70 19.77
N LYS A 165 -13.57 -37.89 20.09
CA LYS A 165 -14.20 -38.17 21.40
C LYS A 165 -13.22 -38.00 22.57
N ARG A 166 -11.95 -38.34 22.37
CA ARG A 166 -10.89 -38.11 23.36
C ARG A 166 -10.62 -36.62 23.53
N LEU A 167 -10.54 -35.86 22.44
CA LEU A 167 -10.36 -34.40 22.45
C LEU A 167 -11.54 -33.71 23.15
N LEU A 168 -12.77 -34.16 22.88
CA LEU A 168 -14.00 -33.71 23.53
C LEU A 168 -14.19 -34.25 24.96
N SER A 169 -13.23 -35.02 25.51
CA SER A 169 -13.40 -35.63 26.83
C SER A 169 -13.47 -34.63 27.96
N ASP A 170 -12.75 -33.51 27.81
CA ASP A 170 -12.87 -32.34 28.66
C ASP A 170 -13.39 -31.15 27.83
N PRO A 171 -14.72 -30.93 27.82
CA PRO A 171 -15.33 -29.85 27.05
C PRO A 171 -14.81 -28.45 27.38
N SER A 172 -14.47 -28.21 28.64
CA SER A 172 -14.00 -26.90 29.10
C SER A 172 -12.60 -26.63 28.56
N LYS A 173 -11.70 -27.61 28.69
CA LYS A 173 -10.36 -27.54 28.13
C LYS A 173 -10.37 -27.44 26.60
N PHE A 174 -11.26 -28.17 25.93
CA PHE A 174 -11.40 -28.12 24.47
C PHE A 174 -11.75 -26.72 23.97
N LEU A 175 -12.75 -26.07 24.58
CA LEU A 175 -13.14 -24.71 24.21
C LEU A 175 -12.02 -23.70 24.46
N THR A 176 -11.33 -23.79 25.59
CA THR A 176 -10.15 -22.97 25.86
C THR A 176 -9.05 -23.20 24.82
N SER A 177 -8.79 -24.45 24.44
CA SER A 177 -7.76 -24.80 23.46
C SER A 177 -8.08 -24.27 22.05
N LEU A 178 -9.35 -24.12 21.68
CA LEU A 178 -9.76 -23.49 20.42
C LEU A 178 -9.57 -21.97 20.43
N LEU A 179 -9.79 -21.33 21.59
CA LEU A 179 -9.64 -19.88 21.76
C LEU A 179 -8.17 -19.46 21.90
N GLU A 180 -7.35 -20.29 22.53
CA GLU A 180 -5.91 -20.07 22.74
C GLU A 180 -5.04 -20.73 21.66
N TYR A 181 -5.65 -21.23 20.58
CA TYR A 181 -4.93 -21.87 19.49
C TYR A 181 -3.96 -20.89 18.81
N ASP A 182 -2.72 -21.35 18.58
CA ASP A 182 -1.69 -20.56 17.92
C ASP A 182 -1.96 -20.45 16.42
N ARG A 183 -2.70 -19.39 16.05
CA ARG A 183 -3.09 -19.10 14.67
C ARG A 183 -1.93 -18.65 13.78
N ASP A 184 -0.83 -18.20 14.37
CA ASP A 184 0.32 -17.64 13.65
C ASP A 184 1.35 -18.74 13.30
N ASN A 185 1.26 -19.91 13.94
CA ASN A 185 2.23 -20.99 13.79
C ASN A 185 1.55 -22.34 13.45
N ILE A 186 0.67 -22.33 12.45
CA ILE A 186 0.03 -23.55 11.95
C ILE A 186 0.96 -24.22 10.94
N PRO A 187 1.33 -25.51 11.09
CA PRO A 187 2.17 -26.18 10.11
C PRO A 187 1.50 -26.27 8.73
N GLN A 188 2.24 -25.97 7.65
CA GLN A 188 1.70 -26.06 6.27
C GLN A 188 1.10 -27.45 5.95
N ALA A 189 1.67 -28.51 6.54
CA ALA A 189 1.18 -29.87 6.38
C ALA A 189 -0.24 -30.08 6.96
N VAL A 190 -0.66 -29.29 7.94
CA VAL A 190 -2.02 -29.29 8.52
C VAL A 190 -2.98 -28.58 7.57
N ILE A 191 -2.59 -27.40 7.08
CA ILE A 191 -3.38 -26.58 6.14
C ILE A 191 -3.67 -27.34 4.84
N ASN A 192 -2.65 -27.97 4.24
CA ASN A 192 -2.81 -28.76 3.01
C ASN A 192 -3.76 -29.95 3.19
N LYS A 193 -3.87 -30.49 4.41
CA LYS A 193 -4.83 -31.58 4.72
C LYS A 193 -6.25 -31.06 4.91
N ILE A 194 -6.41 -29.80 5.32
CA ILE A 194 -7.70 -29.16 5.58
C ILE A 194 -8.29 -28.55 4.31
N GLU A 195 -7.47 -28.06 3.39
CA GLU A 195 -7.88 -27.52 2.09
C GLU A 195 -8.99 -28.32 1.38
N PRO A 196 -8.89 -29.66 1.20
CA PRO A 196 -9.95 -30.43 0.56
C PRO A 196 -11.26 -30.43 1.35
N TYR A 197 -11.23 -30.29 2.67
CA TYR A 197 -12.43 -30.17 3.49
C TYR A 197 -13.09 -28.81 3.29
N ILE A 198 -12.33 -27.72 3.20
CA ILE A 198 -12.87 -26.36 2.98
C ILE A 198 -13.60 -26.25 1.62
N GLN A 199 -13.11 -26.97 0.61
CA GLN A 199 -13.72 -26.99 -0.73
C GLN A 199 -14.97 -27.88 -0.83
N MET A 200 -15.25 -28.73 0.17
CA MET A 200 -16.46 -29.55 0.16
C MET A 200 -17.69 -28.72 0.51
N GLU A 201 -18.75 -28.81 -0.32
CA GLU A 201 -20.03 -28.17 -0.03
C GLU A 201 -20.67 -28.68 1.27
N GLU A 202 -20.38 -29.91 1.68
CA GLU A 202 -20.86 -30.47 2.97
C GLU A 202 -20.22 -29.80 4.20
N PHE A 203 -19.08 -29.12 4.02
CA PHE A 203 -18.31 -28.44 5.08
C PHE A 203 -18.59 -26.92 5.10
N THR A 204 -19.85 -26.53 4.89
CA THR A 204 -20.25 -25.12 5.03
C THR A 204 -21.01 -24.90 6.35
N PRO A 205 -20.89 -23.71 6.99
CA PRO A 205 -21.64 -23.39 8.20
C PRO A 205 -23.14 -23.65 8.06
N GLU A 206 -23.72 -23.35 6.89
CA GLU A 206 -25.15 -23.50 6.60
C GLU A 206 -25.57 -24.98 6.58
N ASN A 207 -24.75 -25.85 5.97
CA ASN A 207 -25.05 -27.28 5.91
C ASN A 207 -24.84 -27.97 7.25
N VAL A 208 -23.82 -27.53 8.02
CA VAL A 208 -23.54 -28.05 9.35
C VAL A 208 -24.59 -27.57 10.38
N GLU A 209 -25.15 -26.37 10.22
CA GLU A 209 -26.19 -25.82 11.11
C GLU A 209 -27.46 -26.67 11.13
N ARG A 210 -27.82 -27.26 9.99
CA ARG A 210 -28.97 -28.17 9.87
C ARG A 210 -28.82 -29.42 10.74
N VAL A 211 -27.60 -29.74 11.15
CA VAL A 211 -27.25 -30.93 11.91
C VAL A 211 -26.93 -30.59 13.37
N SER A 212 -26.08 -29.59 13.61
CA SER A 212 -25.68 -29.21 14.96
C SER A 212 -25.16 -27.78 15.00
N LYS A 213 -25.81 -26.94 15.82
CA LYS A 213 -25.37 -25.56 16.11
C LYS A 213 -23.97 -25.51 16.71
N ALA A 214 -23.61 -26.49 17.54
CA ALA A 214 -22.29 -26.58 18.14
C ALA A 214 -21.20 -26.80 17.08
N CYS A 215 -21.48 -27.65 16.10
CA CYS A 215 -20.55 -27.95 15.02
C CYS A 215 -20.44 -26.78 14.02
N THR A 216 -21.47 -25.95 13.89
CA THR A 216 -21.42 -24.73 13.06
C THR A 216 -20.35 -23.76 13.52
N ALA A 217 -20.28 -23.46 14.83
CA ALA A 217 -19.27 -22.55 15.36
C ALA A 217 -17.85 -23.09 15.16
N ILE A 218 -17.66 -24.41 15.35
CA ILE A 218 -16.36 -25.07 15.14
C ILE A 218 -16.01 -25.07 13.64
N CYS A 219 -16.97 -25.32 12.75
CA CYS A 219 -16.80 -25.24 11.30
C CYS A 219 -16.38 -23.83 10.84
N GLN A 220 -17.07 -22.79 11.34
CA GLN A 220 -16.72 -21.40 11.09
C GLN A 220 -15.30 -21.09 11.57
N TRP A 221 -14.91 -21.60 12.73
CA TRP A 221 -13.56 -21.42 13.25
C TRP A 221 -12.48 -22.08 12.39
N VAL A 222 -12.65 -23.33 11.96
CA VAL A 222 -11.66 -23.99 11.08
C VAL A 222 -11.53 -23.24 9.75
N ARG A 223 -12.65 -22.80 9.16
CA ARG A 223 -12.65 -22.02 7.91
C ARG A 223 -11.97 -20.66 8.08
N ALA A 224 -12.24 -19.97 9.18
CA ALA A 224 -11.63 -18.68 9.48
C ALA A 224 -10.13 -18.81 9.75
N MET A 225 -9.68 -19.86 10.45
CA MET A 225 -8.26 -20.15 10.66
C MET A 225 -7.53 -20.47 9.36
N PHE A 226 -8.16 -21.25 8.47
CA PHE A 226 -7.63 -21.51 7.13
C PHE A 226 -7.49 -20.21 6.34
N SER A 227 -8.55 -19.40 6.28
CA SER A 227 -8.56 -18.11 5.56
C SER A 227 -7.50 -17.15 6.11
N TYR A 228 -7.39 -17.02 7.43
CA TYR A 228 -6.40 -16.16 8.07
C TYR A 228 -4.98 -16.60 7.73
N HIS A 229 -4.69 -17.90 7.80
CA HIS A 229 -3.37 -18.43 7.48
C HIS A 229 -3.00 -18.27 6.00
N THR A 230 -3.95 -18.49 5.08
CA THR A 230 -3.71 -18.27 3.65
C THR A 230 -3.41 -16.80 3.34
N VAL A 231 -4.13 -15.88 3.99
CA VAL A 231 -3.88 -14.44 3.84
C VAL A 231 -2.54 -14.05 4.47
N SER A 232 -2.27 -14.48 5.70
CA SER A 232 -1.02 -14.20 6.43
C SER A 232 0.24 -14.69 5.70
N LEU A 233 0.17 -15.80 4.95
CA LEU A 233 1.27 -16.27 4.10
C LEU A 233 1.41 -15.53 2.77
N SER A 234 0.32 -14.93 2.28
CA SER A 234 0.30 -14.22 0.99
C SER A 234 0.76 -12.76 1.12
N VAL A 235 0.63 -12.18 2.32
CA VAL A 235 1.13 -10.85 2.70
C VAL A 235 2.60 -10.93 3.11
#